data_AF-A0A1B9APD9-F1
#
_entry.id   AF-A0A1B9APD9-F1
#
_cell.length_a   1.000
_cell.length_b   1.000
_cell.length_c   1.000
_cell.angle_alpha   90.00
_cell.angle_beta   90.00
_cell.angle_gamma   90.00
#
_symmetry.space_group_name_H-M   'P 1'
#
loop_
_entity.id
_entity.type
_entity.pdbx_description
1 polymer ?
#
loop_
_entity_poly.entity_id
_entity_poly.type
_entity_poly.pdbx_seq_one_letter_code
_entity_poly.pdbx_strand_id
1 'polypeptide(L)' 'MRGILYKFEEHVVVVHIEGTAKDFPRAIFPEKAVPGDVVEIKGDTVTILTDEPGSLIKEFEQLMGKVWEK' A
#
# COMPACT_ATOMS: atom_id res chain seq x y z
N MET A 1 -2.59 4.64 -8.71
CA MET A 1 -3.27 4.56 -7.40
C MET A 1 -2.23 4.30 -6.33
N ARG A 2 -2.40 4.81 -5.11
CA ARG A 2 -1.44 4.64 -4.00
C ARG A 2 -2.12 3.92 -2.85
N GLY A 3 -1.37 3.07 -2.16
CA GLY A 3 -1.88 2.37 -0.99
C GLY A 3 -0.79 1.82 -0.11
N ILE A 4 -1.20 1.20 0.99
CA ILE A 4 -0.31 0.56 1.95
C ILE A 4 -0.45 -0.95 1.78
N LEU A 5 0.69 -1.63 1.63
CA LEU A 5 0.73 -3.08 1.61
C LEU A 5 0.34 -3.60 2.99
N TYR A 6 -0.79 -4.30 3.11
CA TYR A 6 -1.30 -4.81 4.38
C TYR A 6 -0.80 -6.21 4.68
N LYS A 7 -0.90 -7.14 3.71
CA LYS A 7 -0.39 -8.52 3.84
C LYS A 7 -0.15 -9.18 2.49
N PHE A 8 0.66 -10.24 2.51
CA PHE A 8 0.80 -11.18 1.41
C PHE A 8 -0.06 -12.42 1.67
N GLU A 9 -0.79 -12.85 0.65
CA GLU A 9 -1.47 -14.15 0.59
C GLU A 9 -0.86 -14.98 -0.54
N GLU A 10 -1.30 -16.23 -0.70
CA GLU A 10 -0.64 -17.24 -1.53
C GLU A 10 -0.37 -16.75 -2.97
N HIS A 11 -1.37 -16.12 -3.59
CA HIS A 11 -1.29 -15.59 -4.96
C HIS A 11 -1.49 -14.08 -5.09
N VAL A 12 -1.91 -13.41 -4.01
CA VAL A 12 -2.31 -12.00 -4.03
C VAL A 12 -1.67 -11.21 -2.90
N VAL A 13 -1.60 -9.90 -3.09
CA VAL A 13 -1.15 -8.93 -2.11
C VAL A 13 -2.32 -8.03 -1.80
N VAL A 14 -2.63 -7.91 -0.52
CA VAL A 14 -3.70 -7.04 -0.05
C VAL A 14 -3.11 -5.65 0.19
N VAL A 15 -3.63 -4.66 -0.52
CA VAL A 15 -3.23 -3.26 -0.41
C VAL A 15 -4.43 -2.44 0.04
N HIS A 16 -4.26 -1.65 1.09
CA HIS A 16 -5.25 -0.68 1.52
C HIS A 16 -5.13 0.59 0.68
N ILE A 17 -6.17 0.88 -0.10
CA ILE A 17 -6.27 2.06 -0.95
C ILE A 17 -7.54 2.81 -0.52
N GLU A 18 -7.38 4.05 -0.07
CA GLU A 18 -8.50 4.92 0.32
C GLU A 18 -9.46 4.26 1.34
N GLY A 19 -8.91 3.58 2.35
CA GLY A 19 -9.69 2.90 3.39
C GLY A 19 -10.32 1.56 2.98
N THR A 20 -10.14 1.12 1.75
CA THR A 20 -10.63 -0.18 1.26
C THR A 20 -9.47 -1.13 0.98
N ALA A 21 -9.58 -2.38 1.44
CA ALA A 21 -8.66 -3.43 1.07
C ALA A 21 -8.92 -3.87 -0.38
N LYS A 22 -7.87 -3.89 -1.20
CA LYS A 22 -7.90 -4.40 -2.58
C LYS A 22 -6.83 -5.45 -2.75
N ASP A 23 -7.21 -6.55 -3.40
CA ASP A 23 -6.33 -7.61 -3.82
C ASP A 23 -5.65 -7.26 -5.16
N PHE A 24 -4.35 -7.53 -5.23
CA PHE A 24 -3.55 -7.39 -6.43
C PHE A 24 -2.72 -8.66 -6.65
N PRO A 25 -2.41 -9.04 -7.89
CA PRO A 25 -1.60 -10.22 -8.15
C PRO A 25 -0.20 -10.07 -7.55
N ARG A 26 0.30 -11.08 -6.83
CA ARG A 26 1.62 -11.00 -6.22
C ARG A 26 2.75 -10.80 -7.23
N ALA A 27 2.56 -11.26 -8.47
CA ALA A 27 3.53 -11.16 -9.54
C ALA A 27 3.90 -9.72 -9.95
N ILE A 28 3.03 -8.72 -9.69
CA ILE A 28 3.33 -7.32 -10.03
C ILE A 28 4.13 -6.62 -8.92
N PHE A 29 4.29 -7.25 -7.75
CA PHE A 29 5.03 -6.68 -6.62
C PHE A 29 6.49 -7.10 -6.67
N PRO A 30 7.42 -6.16 -6.40
CA PRO A 30 8.83 -6.50 -6.27
C PRO A 30 9.05 -7.40 -5.04
N GLU A 31 10.01 -8.34 -5.12
CA GLU A 31 10.28 -9.31 -4.06
C GLU A 31 10.69 -8.68 -2.71
N LYS A 32 11.22 -7.46 -2.76
CA LYS A 32 11.61 -6.69 -1.56
C LYS A 32 10.43 -6.00 -0.85
N ALA A 33 9.21 -6.08 -1.40
CA ALA A 33 8.04 -5.46 -0.80
C ALA A 33 7.67 -6.15 0.51
N VAL A 34 7.39 -5.37 1.55
CA VAL A 34 6.99 -5.87 2.86
C VAL A 34 5.67 -5.26 3.33
N PRO A 35 4.90 -5.95 4.20
CA PRO A 35 3.75 -5.34 4.87
C PRO A 35 4.16 -4.04 5.58
N GLY A 36 3.40 -2.98 5.34
CA GLY A 36 3.68 -1.61 5.81
C GLY A 36 4.27 -0.69 4.74
N ASP A 37 4.73 -1.22 3.60
CA ASP A 37 5.25 -0.39 2.52
C ASP A 37 4.16 0.45 1.85
N VAL A 38 4.51 1.69 1.49
CA VAL A 38 3.67 2.51 0.63
C VAL A 38 4.02 2.17 -0.81
N VAL A 39 3.01 1.72 -1.54
CA VAL A 39 3.16 1.32 -2.95
C VAL A 39 2.36 2.24 -3.86
N GLU A 40 2.96 2.61 -4.98
CA GLU A 40 2.28 3.25 -6.10
C GLU A 40 2.06 2.22 -7.21
N ILE A 41 0.79 1.95 -7.48
CA ILE A 41 0.35 1.00 -8.51
C ILE A 41 -0.06 1.80 -9.75
N LYS A 42 0.60 1.55 -10.87
CA LYS A 42 0.36 2.16 -12.17
C LYS A 42 0.12 1.06 -13.20
N GLY A 43 -1.14 0.70 -13.41
CA GLY A 43 -1.51 -0.45 -14.24
C GLY A 43 -0.93 -1.73 -13.65
N ASP A 44 -0.10 -2.42 -14.43
CA ASP A 44 0.56 -3.67 -14.06
C ASP A 44 1.91 -3.49 -13.34
N THR A 45 2.32 -2.25 -13.05
CA THR A 45 3.59 -1.97 -12.38
C THR A 45 3.35 -1.45 -10.97
N VAL A 46 4.04 -2.05 -9.99
CA VAL A 46 4.06 -1.58 -8.60
C VAL A 46 5.44 -1.03 -8.25
N THR A 47 5.48 0.22 -7.81
CA THR A 47 6.68 0.86 -7.29
C THR A 47 6.54 1.04 -5.79
N ILE A 48 7.48 0.49 -5.02
CA ILE A 48 7.60 0.83 -3.59
C ILE A 48 8.12 2.27 -3.51
N LEU A 49 7.37 3.14 -2.84
CA LEU A 49 7.74 4.53 -2.60
C LEU A 49 8.54 4.71 -1.30
N THR A 50 8.53 3.71 -0.41
CA THR A 50 9.19 3.76 0.90
C THR A 50 10.58 3.13 0.89
N ASP A 51 11.59 3.96 0.69
CA ASP A 51 12.92 3.75 1.31
C ASP A 51 12.97 4.42 2.71
N GLU A 52 11.95 5.20 3.08
CA GLU A 52 11.80 5.83 4.40
C GLU A 52 10.43 5.51 5.03
N PRO A 53 10.30 4.39 5.77
CA PRO A 53 9.03 3.92 6.32
C PRO A 53 8.39 4.82 7.39
N GLY A 54 9.07 5.87 7.88
CA GLY A 54 8.60 6.66 9.02
C GLY A 54 7.72 7.88 8.69
N SER A 55 7.97 8.56 7.56
CA SER A 55 7.36 9.88 7.29
C SER A 55 6.12 9.80 6.40
N LEU A 56 6.11 8.87 5.44
CA LEU A 56 4.99 8.71 4.50
C LEU A 56 3.75 8.06 5.15
N ILE A 57 3.94 7.22 6.18
CA ILE A 57 2.83 6.68 6.98
C ILE A 57 2.09 7.83 7.66
N LYS A 58 2.80 8.84 8.21
CA LYS A 58 2.17 10.01 8.83
C LYS A 58 1.35 10.85 7.85
N GLU A 59 1.84 11.07 6.63
CA GLU A 59 1.06 11.78 5.60
C GLU A 59 -0.15 10.96 5.11
N PHE A 60 0.00 9.64 4.98
CA PHE A 60 -1.10 8.76 4.64
C PHE A 60 -2.13 8.64 5.79
N GLU A 61 -1.68 8.61 7.05
CA GLU A 61 -2.52 8.69 8.25
C GLU A 61 -3.21 10.06 8.36
N GLN A 62 -2.58 11.17 7.95
CA GLN A 62 -3.27 12.46 7.85
C GLN A 62 -4.35 12.45 6.75
N LEU A 63 -4.10 11.80 5.62
CA LEU A 63 -5.08 11.64 4.54
C LEU A 63 -6.24 10.69 4.94
N MET A 64 -5.95 9.59 5.64
CA MET A 64 -6.92 8.63 6.18
C MET A 64 -7.63 9.15 7.44
N GLY A 65 -6.98 10.01 8.22
CA GLY A 65 -7.51 10.63 9.43
C GLY A 65 -8.66 11.60 9.14
N LYS A 66 -8.73 12.16 7.92
CA LYS A 66 -9.91 12.91 7.47
C LYS A 66 -11.14 12.03 7.19
N VAL A 67 -11.01 10.71 7.19
CA VAL A 67 -12.10 9.75 6.91
C VAL A 67 -12.58 9.05 8.19
N TRP A 68 -11.89 9.19 9.33
CA TRP A 68 -12.24 8.52 10.59
C TRP A 68 -12.30 9.42 11.84
N GLU A 69 -12.74 10.67 11.71
CA GLU A 69 -13.40 11.36 12.82
C GLU A 69 -14.75 11.94 12.37
N LYS A 70 -15.71 11.84 13.29
CA LYS A 70 -17.17 11.90 13.13
C LYS A 70 -17.71 13.32 13.07
#